data_AF-A0A6A4RQY9-F1
#
_entry.id   AF-A0A6A4RQY9-F1
#
_cell.length_a   1.000
_cell.length_b   1.000
_cell.length_c   1.000
_cell.angle_alpha   90.00
_cell.angle_beta   90.00
_cell.angle_gamma   90.00
#
_symmetry.space_group_name_H-M   'P 1'
#
loop_
_entity.id
_entity.type
_entity.pdbx_description
1 polymer ?
#
loop_
_entity_poly.entity_id
_entity_poly.type
_entity_poly.pdbx_seq_one_letter_code
_entity_poly.pdbx_strand_id
1 'polypeptide(L)'
;MQVDHPEKSVPNIHNLVEADYSYWTLGYLLSLQGAQKLLRADPLRKMLPVDEFLPVMYDKHPVSEYMDHFERRDLRAFSAEPLLVYPTHYTGDQGYISDTETSVVWDNEKVKTDWDRAKSRKTQEQEELSFEAQNSDVLQSELENWSARDEL
;
A
#
# COMPACT_ATOMS: atom_id res chain seq x y z
N MET A 1 -6.14 -2.39 0.21
CA MET A 1 -7.09 -1.35 -0.28
C MET A 1 -6.56 -0.85 -1.60
N GLN A 2 -7.05 -1.41 -2.70
CA GLN A 2 -7.18 -0.62 -3.92
C GLN A 2 -8.45 0.19 -3.65
N VAL A 3 -8.32 1.50 -3.63
CA VAL A 3 -9.47 2.41 -3.59
C VAL A 3 -10.48 2.01 -4.67
N ASP A 4 -11.79 2.23 -4.45
CA ASP A 4 -12.91 1.98 -5.39
C ASP A 4 -12.71 2.56 -6.81
N HIS A 5 -11.65 3.34 -7.00
CA HIS A 5 -11.25 3.93 -8.25
C HIS A 5 -9.84 3.46 -8.66
N PRO A 6 -9.64 3.09 -9.93
CA PRO A 6 -8.34 2.64 -10.43
C PRO A 6 -7.26 3.70 -10.20
N GLU A 7 -6.06 3.24 -9.84
CA GLU A 7 -4.91 4.12 -9.67
C GLU A 7 -4.59 4.84 -10.98
N LYS A 8 -4.16 6.10 -10.88
CA LYS A 8 -3.97 6.95 -12.04
C LYS A 8 -2.67 6.60 -12.76
N SER A 9 -2.75 6.19 -14.02
CA SER A 9 -1.57 5.89 -14.83
C SER A 9 -0.65 7.10 -15.03
N VAL A 10 0.66 6.85 -15.04
CA VAL A 10 1.67 7.87 -15.35
C VAL A 10 1.81 8.00 -16.88
N PRO A 11 1.65 9.21 -17.45
CA PRO A 11 1.71 9.38 -18.90
C PRO A 11 3.06 8.94 -19.49
N ASN A 12 3.00 8.21 -20.61
CA ASN A 12 4.16 7.74 -21.39
C ASN A 12 5.08 6.74 -20.66
N ILE A 13 4.64 6.16 -19.55
CA ILE A 13 5.38 5.10 -18.85
C ILE A 13 4.46 3.90 -18.69
N HIS A 14 4.83 2.77 -19.31
CA HIS A 14 4.09 1.52 -19.17
C HIS A 14 4.21 0.97 -17.75
N ASN A 15 3.13 0.37 -17.28
CA ASN A 15 3.05 -0.36 -16.02
C ASN A 15 3.43 0.47 -14.78
N LEU A 16 3.17 1.79 -14.83
CA LEU A 16 3.43 2.70 -13.72
C LEU A 16 2.20 3.57 -13.45
N VAL A 17 1.80 3.62 -12.18
CA VAL A 17 0.67 4.40 -11.68
C VAL A 17 1.11 5.29 -10.52
N GLU A 18 0.40 6.39 -10.29
CA GLU A 18 0.50 7.15 -9.04
C GLU A 18 -0.02 6.26 -7.90
N ALA A 19 0.84 5.98 -6.92
CA ALA A 19 0.47 5.07 -5.84
C ALA A 19 -0.65 5.70 -4.99
N ASP A 20 -1.63 4.87 -4.64
CA ASP A 20 -2.57 5.14 -3.57
C ASP A 20 -2.05 4.46 -2.29
N TYR A 21 -2.86 3.69 -1.57
CA TYR A 21 -2.46 3.15 -0.26
C TYR A 21 -1.44 1.99 -0.35
N SER A 22 -0.26 2.13 0.29
CA SER A 22 0.82 1.15 0.25
C SER A 22 0.84 0.21 1.46
N TYR A 23 0.18 -0.95 1.36
CA TYR A 23 0.24 -1.99 2.40
C TYR A 23 1.53 -2.80 2.36
N TRP A 24 1.98 -3.25 3.53
CA TRP A 24 3.13 -4.13 3.79
C TRP A 24 4.51 -3.60 3.40
N THR A 25 4.57 -2.71 2.40
CA THR A 25 5.80 -2.05 1.94
C THR A 25 6.93 -3.07 1.68
N LEU A 26 6.58 -4.23 1.10
CA LEU A 26 7.47 -5.40 0.95
C LEU A 26 8.75 -5.10 0.17
N GLY A 27 8.67 -4.22 -0.81
CA GLY A 27 9.80 -3.77 -1.61
C GLY A 27 9.54 -2.37 -2.14
N TYR A 28 10.56 -1.51 -2.06
CA TYR A 28 10.49 -0.13 -2.55
C TYR A 28 11.85 0.38 -2.97
N LEU A 29 11.85 1.37 -3.86
CA LEU A 29 13.01 2.17 -4.23
C LEU A 29 12.80 3.59 -3.73
N LEU A 30 13.80 4.14 -3.04
CA LEU A 30 13.74 5.46 -2.45
C LEU A 30 14.85 6.34 -3.02
N SER A 31 14.46 7.46 -3.64
CA SER A 31 15.44 8.47 -4.05
C SER A 31 15.99 9.22 -2.83
N LEU A 32 17.20 9.79 -2.95
CA LEU A 32 17.77 10.65 -1.90
C LEU A 32 16.82 11.81 -1.53
N GLN A 33 16.19 12.44 -2.51
CA GLN A 33 15.23 13.51 -2.27
C GLN A 33 14.00 12.99 -1.51
N GLY A 34 13.49 11.80 -1.85
CA GLY A 34 12.41 11.15 -1.12
C GLY A 34 12.79 10.88 0.33
N ALA A 35 13.98 10.32 0.58
CA ALA A 35 14.49 10.10 1.94
C ALA A 35 14.59 11.40 2.74
N GLN A 36 15.08 12.48 2.14
CA GLN A 36 15.12 13.80 2.78
C GLN A 36 13.72 14.33 3.10
N LYS A 37 12.72 14.12 2.23
CA LYS A 37 11.32 14.49 2.52
C LYS A 37 10.78 13.76 3.74
N LEU A 38 11.00 12.45 3.82
CA LEU A 38 10.60 11.61 4.95
C LEU A 38 11.27 12.04 6.25
N LEU A 39 12.58 12.33 6.24
CA LEU A 39 13.32 12.76 7.44
C LEU A 39 12.90 14.15 7.93
N ARG A 40 12.58 15.09 7.01
CA ARG A 40 12.07 16.43 7.36
C ARG A 40 10.75 16.38 8.12
N ALA A 41 10.02 15.27 8.04
CA ALA A 41 8.78 15.07 8.78
C ALA A 41 9.00 14.83 10.28
N ASP A 42 10.25 14.62 10.72
CA ASP A 42 10.63 14.28 12.10
C ASP A 42 9.86 13.05 12.64
N PRO A 43 9.92 11.90 11.93
CA PRO A 43 9.05 10.75 12.19
C PRO A 43 9.31 10.09 13.55
N LEU A 44 10.52 10.22 14.10
CA LEU A 44 10.88 9.60 15.37
C LEU A 44 10.15 10.23 16.58
N ARG A 45 9.64 11.46 16.46
CA ARG A 45 8.86 12.10 17.52
C ARG A 45 7.37 11.78 17.48
N LYS A 46 6.90 11.17 16.39
CA LYS A 46 5.49 10.86 16.10
C LYS A 46 5.41 9.58 15.25
N MET A 47 5.90 8.50 15.83
CA MET A 47 6.08 7.23 15.14
C MET A 47 4.74 6.66 14.68
N LEU A 48 4.69 6.28 13.41
CA LEU A 48 3.63 5.48 12.80
C LEU A 48 4.26 4.24 12.15
N PRO A 49 3.52 3.13 12.04
CA PRO A 49 3.90 2.03 11.16
C PRO A 49 4.19 2.54 9.75
N VAL A 50 5.16 1.94 9.06
CA VAL A 50 5.66 2.45 7.77
C VAL A 50 4.56 2.50 6.69
N ASP A 51 3.67 1.52 6.68
CA ASP A 51 2.53 1.40 5.77
C ASP A 51 1.38 2.36 6.08
N GLU A 52 1.38 3.01 7.25
CA GLU A 52 0.50 4.15 7.57
C GLU A 52 1.24 5.47 7.33
N PHE A 53 2.55 5.54 7.62
CA PHE A 53 3.38 6.74 7.45
C PHE A 53 3.60 7.11 5.98
N LEU A 54 3.85 6.14 5.10
CA LEU A 54 4.10 6.46 3.69
C LEU A 54 2.87 7.09 3.01
N PRO A 55 1.64 6.50 3.10
CA PRO A 55 0.45 7.16 2.58
C PRO A 55 0.18 8.52 3.18
N VAL A 56 0.62 8.74 4.43
CA VAL A 56 0.61 10.07 5.00
C VAL A 56 1.49 11.04 4.23
N MET A 57 2.72 10.65 3.94
CA MET A 57 3.69 11.55 3.33
C MET A 57 3.42 11.87 1.85
N TYR A 58 2.65 11.04 1.15
CA TYR A 58 2.16 11.32 -0.21
C TYR A 58 0.67 11.70 -0.29
N ASP A 59 0.07 12.11 0.84
CA ASP A 59 -1.26 12.74 0.94
C ASP A 59 -2.43 11.84 0.48
N LYS A 60 -2.39 10.55 0.85
CA LYS A 60 -3.36 9.53 0.45
C LYS A 60 -3.88 8.68 1.62
N HIS A 61 -3.58 9.05 2.86
CA HIS A 61 -4.06 8.30 4.01
C HIS A 61 -5.54 8.61 4.31
N PRO A 62 -6.40 7.63 4.61
CA PRO A 62 -7.83 7.84 4.82
C PRO A 62 -8.15 8.39 6.22
N VAL A 63 -7.25 8.23 7.19
CA VAL A 63 -7.44 8.67 8.58
C VAL A 63 -6.90 10.09 8.76
N SER A 64 -7.80 11.06 8.95
CA SER A 64 -7.45 12.47 9.13
C SER A 64 -6.65 12.74 10.39
N GLU A 65 -6.90 12.03 11.50
CA GLU A 65 -6.14 12.27 12.73
C GLU A 65 -4.64 12.02 12.53
N TYR A 66 -4.27 11.08 11.65
CA TYR A 66 -2.86 10.83 11.34
C TYR A 66 -2.29 11.94 10.46
N MET A 67 -3.08 12.45 9.50
CA MET A 67 -2.71 13.56 8.61
C MET A 67 -2.38 14.84 9.34
N ASP A 68 -3.14 15.17 10.38
CA ASP A 68 -3.00 16.44 11.12
C ASP A 68 -1.64 16.60 11.78
N HIS A 69 -0.94 15.50 12.05
CA HIS A 69 0.41 15.52 12.61
C HIS A 69 1.50 15.83 11.57
N PHE A 70 1.21 15.78 10.27
CA PHE A 70 2.20 15.92 9.19
C PHE A 70 1.75 16.95 8.16
N GLU A 71 2.10 18.22 8.39
CA GLU A 71 1.66 19.34 7.53
C GLU A 71 2.22 19.27 6.10
N ARG A 72 3.49 18.88 5.94
CA ARG A 72 4.15 18.81 4.61
C ARG A 72 4.13 17.37 4.08
N ARG A 73 3.26 17.14 3.10
CA ARG A 73 3.02 15.84 2.47
C ARG A 73 3.32 15.91 0.96
N ASP A 74 4.58 16.22 0.64
CA ASP A 74 5.05 16.49 -0.73
C ASP A 74 5.78 15.30 -1.37
N LEU A 75 5.66 14.10 -0.80
CA LEU A 75 6.28 12.89 -1.37
C LEU A 75 5.52 12.47 -2.63
N ARG A 76 6.25 12.08 -3.67
CA ARG A 76 5.67 11.46 -4.86
C ARG A 76 5.91 9.96 -4.76
N ALA A 77 4.84 9.18 -4.84
CA ALA A 77 4.89 7.73 -4.78
C ALA A 77 4.30 7.14 -6.07
N PHE A 78 4.86 6.01 -6.49
CA PHE A 78 4.45 5.29 -7.68
C PHE A 78 4.41 3.79 -7.38
N SER A 79 3.50 3.09 -8.03
CA SER A 79 3.38 1.63 -7.97
C SER A 79 3.50 1.03 -9.37
N ALA A 80 3.86 -0.25 -9.42
CA ALA A 80 3.77 -1.03 -10.64
C ALA A 80 2.32 -1.47 -10.86
N GLU A 81 1.88 -1.49 -12.12
CA GLU A 81 0.57 -1.99 -12.51
C GLU A 81 0.73 -2.96 -13.70
N PRO A 82 0.40 -4.26 -13.57
CA PRO A 82 -0.12 -4.92 -12.36
C PRO A 82 0.95 -5.05 -11.26
N LEU A 83 0.52 -5.34 -10.02
CA LEU A 83 1.45 -5.57 -8.91
C LEU A 83 2.39 -6.74 -9.22
N LEU A 84 3.63 -6.61 -8.76
CA LEU A 84 4.67 -7.63 -8.99
C LEU A 84 4.57 -8.81 -8.01
N VAL A 85 4.00 -8.58 -6.83
CA VAL A 85 3.87 -9.57 -5.75
C VAL A 85 2.50 -9.42 -5.13
N TYR A 86 1.87 -10.55 -4.86
CA TYR A 86 0.58 -10.66 -4.21
C TYR A 86 0.71 -11.58 -3.00
N PRO A 87 -0.10 -11.37 -1.95
CA PRO A 87 -0.19 -12.33 -0.86
C PRO A 87 -0.82 -13.63 -1.33
N THR A 88 -0.54 -14.68 -0.58
CA THR A 88 -1.27 -15.95 -0.71
C THR A 88 -2.61 -15.93 0.02
N HIS A 89 -2.74 -15.11 1.09
CA HIS A 89 -3.94 -14.96 1.91
C HIS A 89 -4.06 -13.50 2.38
N TYR A 90 -5.26 -12.92 2.32
CA TYR A 90 -5.59 -11.59 2.84
C TYR A 90 -6.16 -11.67 4.26
N THR A 91 -6.20 -10.53 4.98
CA THR A 91 -6.88 -10.49 6.30
C THR A 91 -8.34 -10.89 6.13
N GLY A 92 -8.78 -11.88 6.90
CA GLY A 92 -10.14 -12.46 6.81
C GLY A 92 -10.15 -13.84 6.16
N ASP A 93 -9.19 -14.13 5.29
CA ASP A 93 -9.12 -15.43 4.61
C ASP A 93 -8.86 -16.58 5.58
N GLN A 94 -9.46 -17.73 5.27
CA GLN A 94 -9.17 -18.95 6.01
C GLN A 94 -7.68 -19.30 5.89
N GLY A 95 -7.01 -19.44 7.03
CA GLY A 95 -5.57 -19.74 7.08
C GLY A 95 -4.67 -18.50 7.04
N TYR A 96 -5.23 -17.29 7.03
CA TYR A 96 -4.47 -16.06 7.25
C TYR A 96 -3.78 -16.05 8.62
N ILE A 97 -2.50 -15.69 8.63
CA ILE A 97 -1.67 -15.57 9.84
C ILE A 97 -0.95 -14.23 9.78
N SER A 98 -0.98 -13.49 10.89
CA SER A 98 -0.25 -12.22 11.05
C SER A 98 0.30 -12.11 12.47
N ASP A 99 1.54 -11.67 12.57
CA ASP A 99 2.25 -11.36 13.81
C ASP A 99 2.11 -9.87 14.23
N THR A 100 1.66 -9.02 13.31
CA THR A 100 1.54 -7.57 13.51
C THR A 100 0.10 -7.10 13.76
N GLU A 101 -0.92 -7.79 13.24
CA GLU A 101 -2.33 -7.39 13.38
C GLU A 101 -2.84 -7.51 14.83
N THR A 102 -2.28 -8.42 15.62
CA THR A 102 -2.70 -8.71 17.01
C THR A 102 -1.67 -8.27 18.05
N SER A 103 -0.71 -7.43 17.65
CA SER A 103 0.34 -6.92 18.53
C SER A 103 -0.19 -5.93 19.56
N VAL A 104 0.20 -6.12 20.83
CA VAL A 104 -0.08 -5.20 21.96
C VAL A 104 0.62 -3.87 21.82
N VAL A 105 0.15 -2.86 22.55
CA VAL A 105 0.84 -1.55 22.64
C VAL A 105 2.27 -1.78 23.15
N TRP A 106 3.25 -1.25 22.42
CA TRP A 106 4.65 -1.26 22.82
C TRP A 106 4.78 -0.57 24.19
N ASP A 107 5.34 -1.29 25.18
CA ASP A 107 5.44 -0.94 26.61
C ASP A 107 4.17 -1.16 27.47
N ASN A 108 3.12 -1.80 26.94
CA ASN A 108 1.96 -2.16 27.77
C ASN A 108 1.21 -3.43 27.29
N GLU A 109 1.78 -4.59 27.58
CA GLU A 109 1.22 -5.91 27.25
C GLU A 109 -0.12 -6.23 27.92
N LYS A 110 -0.53 -5.44 28.93
CA LYS A 110 -1.81 -5.61 29.64
C LYS A 110 -2.99 -5.03 28.86
N VAL A 111 -2.72 -4.17 27.89
CA VAL A 111 -3.75 -3.61 27.02
C VAL A 111 -3.83 -4.52 25.80
N LYS A 112 -4.87 -5.35 25.79
CA LYS A 112 -5.26 -6.05 24.57
C LYS A 112 -5.69 -5.03 23.53
N THR A 113 -4.93 -4.95 22.47
CA THR A 113 -5.32 -4.38 21.18
C THR A 113 -6.02 -5.48 20.40
N ASP A 114 -7.13 -5.99 20.95
CA ASP A 114 -8.07 -6.71 20.08
C ASP A 114 -8.64 -5.63 19.16
N TRP A 115 -7.94 -5.42 18.04
CA TRP A 115 -8.51 -4.77 16.87
C TRP A 115 -9.72 -5.62 16.51
N ASP A 116 -10.90 -5.23 17.03
CA ASP A 116 -12.17 -5.90 16.81
C ASP A 116 -12.32 -6.08 15.28
N ARG A 117 -12.04 -7.29 14.79
CA ARG A 117 -12.12 -7.62 13.36
C ARG A 117 -13.52 -7.33 12.79
N ALA A 118 -14.54 -7.37 13.64
CA ALA A 118 -15.92 -7.04 13.30
C ALA A 118 -16.23 -5.53 13.20
N LYS A 119 -15.38 -4.66 13.76
CA LYS A 119 -15.52 -3.19 13.67
C LYS A 119 -14.48 -2.53 12.77
N SER A 120 -13.40 -3.24 12.46
CA SER A 120 -12.40 -2.76 11.53
C SER A 120 -13.00 -2.79 10.13
N ARG A 121 -13.42 -1.61 9.63
CA ARG A 121 -13.74 -1.42 8.21
C ARG A 121 -12.64 -1.99 7.30
N LYS A 122 -11.39 -2.06 7.80
CA LYS A 122 -10.23 -2.68 7.12
C LYS A 122 -10.41 -4.17 6.76
N THR A 123 -11.29 -4.94 7.42
CA THR A 123 -11.50 -6.37 7.10
C THR A 123 -12.54 -6.55 5.99
N GLN A 124 -13.63 -5.79 6.01
CA GLN A 124 -14.64 -5.78 4.93
C GLN A 124 -14.05 -5.20 3.63
N GLU A 125 -13.29 -4.10 3.75
CA GLU A 125 -12.59 -3.46 2.63
C GLU A 125 -11.42 -4.31 2.10
N GLN A 126 -11.07 -5.46 2.71
CA GLN A 126 -10.05 -6.39 2.18
C GLN A 126 -10.66 -7.63 1.51
N GLU A 127 -11.77 -8.15 2.05
CA GLU A 127 -12.52 -9.26 1.44
C GLU A 127 -13.13 -8.86 0.09
N GLU A 128 -13.65 -7.63 -0.05
CA GLU A 128 -14.15 -7.09 -1.33
C GLU A 128 -13.04 -6.98 -2.40
N LEU A 129 -11.80 -6.63 -2.00
CA LEU A 129 -10.64 -6.54 -2.91
C LEU A 129 -10.22 -7.90 -3.47
N SER A 130 -10.34 -8.97 -2.69
CA SER A 130 -10.05 -10.34 -3.14
C SER A 130 -10.97 -10.74 -4.29
N PHE A 131 -12.21 -10.25 -4.27
CA PHE A 131 -13.22 -10.53 -5.29
C PHE A 131 -13.05 -9.67 -6.55
N GLU A 132 -12.66 -8.39 -6.40
CA GLU A 132 -12.48 -7.45 -7.52
C GLU A 132 -11.09 -7.48 -8.17
N ALA A 133 -10.06 -7.97 -7.47
CA ALA A 133 -8.72 -8.21 -8.04
C ALA A 133 -8.68 -9.36 -9.08
N GLN A 134 -9.83 -9.79 -9.61
CA GLN A 134 -9.90 -10.41 -10.92
C GLN A 134 -9.67 -9.35 -11.99
N ASN A 135 -8.39 -9.11 -12.29
CA ASN A 135 -7.90 -8.24 -13.35
C ASN A 135 -8.66 -8.50 -14.67
N SER A 136 -9.67 -7.68 -14.93
CA SER A 136 -10.31 -7.56 -16.25
C SER A 136 -9.75 -6.32 -16.93
N ASP A 137 -9.25 -6.52 -18.15
CA ASP A 137 -8.80 -5.52 -19.10
C ASP A 137 -7.47 -4.79 -18.82
N VAL A 138 -6.37 -5.56 -18.68
CA VAL A 138 -5.11 -5.13 -19.33
C VAL A 138 -5.06 -5.80 -20.69
N LEU A 139 -5.67 -5.14 -21.68
CA LEU A 139 -5.57 -5.53 -23.08
C LEU A 139 -4.09 -5.75 -23.45
N GLN A 140 -3.82 -6.97 -23.93
CA GLN A 140 -2.59 -7.43 -24.54
C GLN A 140 -1.87 -6.31 -25.30
N SER A 141 -0.81 -5.76 -24.72
CA SER A 141 0.03 -4.79 -25.41
C SER A 141 0.87 -5.50 -26.47
N GLU A 142 1.10 -4.85 -27.61
CA GLU A 142 1.89 -5.39 -28.74
C GLU A 142 3.33 -5.78 -28.38
N LEU A 143 3.80 -5.46 -27.17
CA LEU A 143 5.10 -5.84 -26.63
C LEU A 143 5.23 -7.35 -26.35
N GLU A 144 4.14 -8.06 -26.04
CA GLU A 144 4.20 -9.53 -25.88
C GLU A 144 4.57 -10.23 -27.20
N ASN A 145 4.19 -9.66 -28.35
CA ASN A 145 4.53 -10.20 -29.67
C ASN A 145 6.00 -9.94 -30.07
N TRP A 146 6.72 -9.06 -29.37
CA TRP A 146 8.10 -8.73 -29.70
C TRP A 146 9.08 -9.70 -29.05
N SER A 147 8.79 -10.18 -27.84
CA SER A 147 9.62 -11.19 -27.16
C SER A 147 9.60 -12.55 -27.84
N ALA A 148 8.57 -12.88 -28.63
CA ALA A 148 8.44 -14.17 -29.29
C ALA A 148 9.15 -14.28 -30.64
N ARG A 149 9.74 -13.18 -31.16
CA ARG A 149 10.37 -13.16 -32.50
C ARG A 149 11.88 -13.37 -32.52
N ASP A 150 12.57 -13.23 -31.39
CA ASP A 150 14.03 -13.33 -31.31
C ASP A 150 14.55 -14.64 -30.67
N GLU A 151 13.66 -15.62 -30.44
CA GLU A 151 14.04 -16.99 -30.04
C GLU A 151 13.74 -18.02 -31.15
N LEU A 152 14.33 -17.86 -32.34
CA LEU A 152 14.48 -18.93 -33.34
C LEU A 152 15.80 -18.81 -34.11
#